data_AF-A0A316FFH9-F1
#
_entry.id   AF-A0A316FFH9-F1
#
_cell.length_a   1.000
_cell.length_b   1.000
_cell.length_c   1.000
_cell.angle_alpha   90.00
_cell.angle_beta   90.00
_cell.angle_gamma   90.00
#
_symmetry.space_group_name_H-M   'P 1'
#
loop_
_entity.id
_entity.type
_entity.pdbx_description
1 polymer ?
#
loop_
_entity_poly.entity_id
_entity_poly.type
_entity_poly.pdbx_seq_one_letter_code
_entity_poly.pdbx_strand_id
1 'polypeptide(L)'
;MRFTRVGARAVAVATAAVVATALSAAPAAAHSKKPLGTKSLAAVLTADKSGFDHNGHDYDILTAAVKAVLKAKPSSAVKVLADGKTPLTAFLPNDRAFQLLVKDITRSKKLPGEKKAFTAVAGLGIDTVESVLLYHVVPGARINGRTALKSDNAKLKTAAGSPIKVNVYGHGRKISIIDLDFSDRNARVVRIDINKNNRQIAHGVDRVLRPINLP
;
A
#
# COMPACT_ATOMS: atom_id res chain seq x y z
N MET A 1 -30.38 94.87 -7.42
CA MET A 1 -31.56 94.09 -7.86
C MET A 1 -31.75 92.88 -6.95
N ARG A 2 -32.95 92.77 -6.38
CA ARG A 2 -33.67 91.56 -5.91
C ARG A 2 -33.08 90.69 -4.78
N PHE A 3 -33.68 90.91 -3.61
CA PHE A 3 -33.87 90.04 -2.44
C PHE A 3 -34.16 88.56 -2.77
N THR A 4 -33.73 87.61 -1.92
CA THR A 4 -34.62 86.95 -0.93
C THR A 4 -33.99 85.74 -0.19
N ARG A 5 -34.22 85.75 1.14
CA ARG A 5 -34.67 84.67 2.05
C ARG A 5 -33.74 83.52 2.49
N VAL A 6 -33.57 83.54 3.82
CA VAL A 6 -33.29 82.46 4.78
C VAL A 6 -34.25 81.26 4.63
N GLY A 7 -33.73 80.05 4.82
CA GLY A 7 -34.52 78.83 5.03
C GLY A 7 -33.67 77.70 5.62
N ALA A 8 -33.80 77.47 6.93
CA ALA A 8 -33.20 76.35 7.65
C ALA A 8 -33.89 75.03 7.30
N ARG A 9 -33.13 73.95 7.09
CA ARG A 9 -33.59 72.55 7.24
C ARG A 9 -32.46 71.66 7.73
N ALA A 10 -32.64 71.12 8.93
CA ALA A 10 -31.84 70.08 9.53
C ALA A 10 -32.02 68.74 8.79
N VAL A 11 -30.95 67.96 8.65
CA VAL A 11 -31.04 66.51 8.46
C VAL A 11 -29.94 65.82 9.28
N ALA A 12 -30.40 64.82 10.03
CA ALA A 12 -29.73 64.06 11.06
C ALA A 12 -28.39 63.41 10.67
N VAL A 13 -27.44 63.50 11.60
CA VAL A 13 -26.27 62.61 11.66
C VAL A 13 -26.77 61.26 12.17
N ALA A 14 -26.87 60.26 11.29
CA ALA A 14 -27.09 58.88 11.70
C ALA A 14 -25.74 58.25 12.07
N THR A 15 -25.40 58.26 13.36
CA THR A 15 -24.33 57.44 13.90
C THR A 15 -24.78 55.98 13.89
N ALA A 16 -24.39 55.23 12.87
CA ALA A 16 -24.53 53.77 12.86
C ALA A 16 -23.53 53.17 13.85
N ALA A 17 -24.02 52.80 15.04
CA ALA A 17 -23.25 52.01 15.99
C ALA A 17 -23.08 50.58 15.42
N VAL A 18 -21.87 50.27 14.94
CA VAL A 18 -21.49 48.90 14.58
C VAL A 18 -21.24 48.15 15.88
N VAL A 19 -22.22 47.35 16.30
CA VAL A 19 -22.04 46.36 17.36
C VAL A 19 -21.19 45.23 16.78
N ALA A 20 -19.88 45.26 17.03
CA ALA A 20 -18.97 44.16 16.72
C ALA A 20 -19.26 43.00 17.69
N THR A 21 -20.10 42.06 17.28
CA THR A 21 -20.21 40.75 17.93
C THR A 21 -18.93 39.97 17.66
N ALA A 22 -18.02 39.98 18.63
CA ALA A 22 -16.89 39.07 18.64
C ALA A 22 -17.41 37.64 18.87
N LEU A 23 -17.69 36.91 17.80
CA LEU A 23 -17.81 35.45 17.88
C LEU A 23 -16.41 34.90 18.15
N SER A 24 -16.12 34.60 19.42
CA SER A 24 -15.00 33.75 19.80
C SER A 24 -15.17 32.38 19.15
N ALA A 25 -14.51 32.18 18.00
CA ALA A 25 -14.39 30.86 17.39
C ALA A 25 -13.58 29.98 18.35
N ALA A 26 -14.27 29.08 19.07
CA ALA A 26 -13.61 28.04 19.83
C ALA A 26 -12.69 27.24 18.88
N PRO A 27 -11.43 26.99 19.24
CA PRO A 27 -10.55 26.17 18.41
C PRO A 27 -11.19 24.79 18.28
N ALA A 28 -11.56 24.42 17.06
CA ALA A 28 -12.00 23.08 16.76
C ALA A 28 -10.88 22.13 17.21
N ALA A 29 -11.16 21.32 18.23
CA ALA A 29 -10.26 20.28 18.70
C ALA A 29 -10.04 19.30 17.54
N ALA A 30 -8.97 19.53 16.78
CA ALA A 30 -8.44 18.57 15.84
C ALA A 30 -8.19 17.30 16.65
N HIS A 31 -9.02 16.28 16.43
CA HIS A 31 -8.81 14.97 17.03
C HIS A 31 -7.44 14.51 16.57
N SER A 32 -6.45 14.58 17.46
CA SER A 32 -5.06 14.20 17.19
C SER A 32 -5.06 12.73 16.82
N LYS A 33 -5.08 12.43 15.52
CA LYS A 33 -4.85 11.06 15.03
C LYS A 33 -3.48 10.66 15.59
N LYS A 34 -3.46 9.60 16.40
CA LYS A 34 -2.21 9.04 16.94
C LYS A 34 -1.18 8.96 15.82
N PRO A 35 0.03 9.51 16.00
CA PRO A 35 1.08 9.44 14.98
C PRO A 35 1.33 7.98 14.56
N LEU A 36 1.54 7.75 13.27
CA LEU A 36 1.90 6.43 12.77
C LEU A 36 3.27 6.02 13.29
N GLY A 37 3.40 4.78 13.73
CA GLY A 37 4.68 4.19 14.12
C GLY A 37 5.60 3.93 12.92
N THR A 38 6.83 3.51 13.22
CA THR A 38 7.90 3.29 12.23
C THR A 38 8.39 1.85 12.19
N LYS A 39 7.61 0.87 12.66
CA LYS A 39 7.96 -0.55 12.47
C LYS A 39 7.98 -0.85 10.97
N SER A 40 9.10 -1.37 10.47
CA SER A 40 9.27 -1.73 9.07
C SER A 40 8.61 -3.08 8.75
N LEU A 41 8.28 -3.32 7.48
CA LEU A 41 7.76 -4.60 7.03
C LEU A 41 8.80 -5.71 7.15
N ALA A 42 10.08 -5.41 6.93
CA ALA A 42 11.16 -6.36 7.19
C ALA A 42 11.12 -6.86 8.64
N ALA A 43 10.95 -5.96 9.62
CA ALA A 43 10.85 -6.33 11.04
C ALA A 43 9.56 -7.10 11.38
N VAL A 44 8.48 -6.95 10.58
CA VAL A 44 7.26 -7.75 10.73
C VAL A 44 7.45 -9.15 10.16
N LEU A 45 8.09 -9.26 8.98
CA LEU A 45 8.39 -10.53 8.32
C LEU A 45 9.37 -11.38 9.13
N THR A 46 10.43 -10.78 9.67
CA THR A 46 11.43 -11.50 10.49
C THR A 46 11.01 -11.74 11.94
N ALA A 47 9.82 -11.27 12.34
CA ALA A 47 9.29 -11.61 13.66
C ALA A 47 8.88 -13.09 13.73
N ASP A 48 8.56 -13.67 12.57
CA ASP A 48 8.35 -15.10 12.43
C ASP A 48 9.70 -15.85 12.42
N LYS A 49 9.73 -17.00 13.08
CA LYS A 49 10.93 -17.82 13.28
C LYS A 49 10.68 -19.30 12.96
N SER A 50 9.52 -19.64 12.40
CA SER A 50 9.19 -20.98 11.86
C SER A 50 10.24 -21.46 10.87
N GLY A 51 10.62 -20.60 9.92
CA GLY A 51 11.40 -21.03 8.76
C GLY A 51 10.58 -21.96 7.87
N PHE A 52 11.22 -22.58 6.87
CA PHE A 52 10.48 -23.41 5.91
C PHE A 52 9.79 -24.62 6.57
N ASP A 53 8.47 -24.63 6.54
CA ASP A 53 7.61 -25.66 7.10
C ASP A 53 6.51 -26.11 6.10
N HIS A 54 5.29 -26.39 6.59
CA HIS A 54 4.16 -26.86 5.78
C HIS A 54 2.97 -25.87 5.79
N ASN A 55 3.11 -24.73 6.46
CA ASN A 55 2.09 -23.72 6.61
C ASN A 55 2.19 -22.70 5.47
N GLY A 56 1.55 -23.00 4.34
CA GLY A 56 1.54 -22.08 3.19
C GLY A 56 0.86 -20.70 3.42
N HIS A 57 0.46 -20.34 4.64
CA HIS A 57 -0.18 -19.06 4.97
C HIS A 57 0.77 -18.03 5.60
N ASP A 58 1.97 -18.41 5.99
CA ASP A 58 3.02 -17.49 6.42
C ASP A 58 3.82 -16.96 5.20
N TYR A 59 5.02 -16.43 5.48
CA TYR A 59 5.81 -15.63 4.55
C TYR A 59 7.29 -16.03 4.61
N ASP A 60 7.60 -17.30 4.90
CA ASP A 60 8.98 -17.78 5.03
C ASP A 60 9.74 -17.71 3.70
N ILE A 61 9.13 -18.11 2.58
CA ILE A 61 9.73 -17.95 1.24
C ILE A 61 9.96 -16.48 0.91
N LEU A 62 8.99 -15.61 1.19
CA LEU A 62 9.13 -14.17 0.94
C LEU A 62 10.28 -13.57 1.77
N THR A 63 10.35 -13.93 3.05
CA THR A 63 11.38 -13.47 3.98
C THR A 63 12.77 -13.92 3.51
N ALA A 64 12.89 -15.18 3.08
CA ALA A 64 14.12 -15.71 2.52
C ALA A 64 14.52 -15.01 1.22
N ALA A 65 13.57 -14.73 0.32
CA ALA A 65 13.81 -14.03 -0.94
C ALA A 65 14.32 -12.59 -0.71
N VAL A 66 13.68 -11.84 0.19
CA VAL A 66 14.13 -10.49 0.57
C VAL A 66 15.54 -10.53 1.16
N LYS A 67 15.83 -11.46 2.07
CA LYS A 67 17.18 -11.65 2.65
C LYS A 67 18.21 -11.98 1.58
N ALA A 68 17.88 -12.85 0.62
CA ALA A 68 18.77 -13.24 -0.46
C ALA A 68 19.11 -12.04 -1.38
N VAL A 69 18.10 -11.26 -1.78
CA VAL A 69 18.31 -10.05 -2.60
C VAL A 69 19.15 -9.02 -1.84
N LEU A 70 18.85 -8.73 -0.58
CA LEU A 70 19.62 -7.75 0.19
C LEU A 70 21.06 -8.22 0.48
N LYS A 71 21.30 -9.53 0.62
CA LYS A 71 22.64 -10.10 0.76
C LYS A 71 23.45 -9.96 -0.53
N ALA A 72 22.85 -10.23 -1.68
CA ALA A 72 23.51 -10.14 -2.98
C ALA A 72 23.64 -8.69 -3.47
N LYS A 73 22.67 -7.83 -3.15
CA LYS A 73 22.57 -6.42 -3.54
C LYS A 73 22.19 -5.53 -2.35
N PRO A 74 23.15 -5.16 -1.50
CA PRO A 74 22.88 -4.30 -0.34
C PRO A 74 22.30 -2.92 -0.71
N SER A 75 22.57 -2.44 -1.92
CA SER A 75 22.06 -1.17 -2.45
C SER A 75 20.68 -1.25 -3.10
N SER A 76 20.08 -2.45 -3.19
CA SER A 76 18.78 -2.69 -3.83
C SER A 76 17.68 -1.78 -3.29
N ALA A 77 16.75 -1.38 -4.16
CA ALA A 77 15.56 -0.63 -3.78
C ALA A 77 14.65 -1.42 -2.80
N VAL A 78 14.80 -2.75 -2.73
CA VAL A 78 14.10 -3.62 -1.76
C VAL A 78 14.39 -3.21 -0.31
N LYS A 79 15.50 -2.50 -0.06
CA LYS A 79 15.83 -1.93 1.27
C LYS A 79 14.74 -1.01 1.82
N VAL A 80 13.88 -0.46 0.95
CA VAL A 80 12.74 0.36 1.39
C VAL A 80 11.82 -0.40 2.33
N LEU A 81 11.71 -1.73 2.22
CA LEU A 81 10.94 -2.58 3.14
C LEU A 81 11.52 -2.61 4.56
N ALA A 82 12.80 -2.27 4.72
CA ALA A 82 13.46 -2.12 6.01
C ALA A 82 13.39 -0.68 6.55
N ASP A 83 13.12 0.32 5.70
CA ASP A 83 12.97 1.72 6.10
C ASP A 83 11.54 2.03 6.56
N GLY A 84 11.24 1.73 7.82
CA GLY A 84 9.94 2.00 8.43
C GLY A 84 9.55 3.48 8.51
N LYS A 85 10.42 4.43 8.14
CA LYS A 85 10.09 5.84 8.01
C LYS A 85 9.46 6.17 6.65
N THR A 86 9.73 5.39 5.61
CA THR A 86 9.14 5.63 4.29
C THR A 86 7.73 5.03 4.20
N PRO A 87 6.69 5.82 3.88
CA PRO A 87 5.35 5.29 3.69
C PRO A 87 5.25 4.47 2.40
N LEU A 88 4.67 3.29 2.49
CA LEU A 88 4.41 2.42 1.34
C LEU A 88 3.31 1.40 1.64
N THR A 89 2.81 0.77 0.57
CA THR A 89 1.93 -0.39 0.63
C THR A 89 2.61 -1.54 -0.12
N ALA A 90 2.71 -2.71 0.50
CA ALA A 90 3.22 -3.91 -0.15
C ALA A 90 2.12 -4.99 -0.28
N PHE A 91 2.17 -5.77 -1.35
CA PHE A 91 1.36 -6.97 -1.52
C PHE A 91 2.24 -8.18 -1.23
N LEU A 92 2.03 -8.88 -0.13
CA LEU A 92 2.93 -9.95 0.31
C LEU A 92 2.40 -11.30 -0.17
N PRO A 93 3.02 -11.96 -1.15
CA PRO A 93 2.67 -13.33 -1.48
C PRO A 93 3.01 -14.24 -0.28
N ASN A 94 2.04 -15.04 0.13
CA ASN A 94 2.27 -16.08 1.13
C ASN A 94 3.03 -17.28 0.52
N ASP A 95 3.42 -18.23 1.35
CA ASP A 95 4.23 -19.35 0.90
C ASP A 95 3.50 -20.23 -0.12
N ARG A 96 2.19 -20.38 0.02
CA ARG A 96 1.32 -21.04 -0.97
C ARG A 96 1.37 -20.35 -2.33
N ALA A 97 1.46 -19.02 -2.38
CA ALA A 97 1.55 -18.26 -3.61
C ALA A 97 2.83 -18.61 -4.38
N PHE A 98 3.98 -18.71 -3.70
CA PHE A 98 5.24 -19.12 -4.32
C PHE A 98 5.23 -20.58 -4.76
N GLN A 99 4.67 -21.47 -3.93
CA GLN A 99 4.50 -22.86 -4.31
C GLN A 99 3.63 -23.01 -5.57
N LEU A 100 2.57 -22.21 -5.70
CA LEU A 100 1.73 -22.16 -6.89
C LEU A 100 2.50 -21.61 -8.10
N LEU A 101 3.25 -20.52 -7.95
CA LEU A 101 4.12 -19.98 -9.00
C LEU A 101 5.09 -21.05 -9.51
N VAL A 102 5.78 -21.75 -8.60
CA VAL A 102 6.75 -22.77 -8.98
C VAL A 102 6.08 -23.97 -9.63
N LYS A 103 4.92 -24.39 -9.13
CA LYS A 103 4.12 -25.43 -9.78
C LYS A 103 3.78 -25.06 -11.23
N ASP A 104 3.40 -23.81 -11.45
CA ASP A 104 3.00 -23.26 -12.75
C ASP A 104 4.17 -23.24 -13.74
N ILE A 105 5.27 -22.56 -13.39
CA ILE A 105 6.45 -22.43 -14.26
C ILE A 105 7.15 -23.76 -14.54
N THR A 106 7.08 -24.73 -13.61
CA THR A 106 7.66 -26.07 -13.81
C THR A 106 6.68 -27.07 -14.42
N ARG A 107 5.43 -26.66 -14.67
CA ARG A 107 4.32 -27.51 -15.13
C ARG A 107 4.17 -28.79 -14.30
N SER A 108 4.42 -28.68 -12.99
CA SER A 108 4.37 -29.83 -12.08
C SER A 108 2.92 -30.18 -11.74
N LYS A 109 2.63 -31.49 -11.71
CA LYS A 109 1.32 -31.99 -11.25
C LYS A 109 1.13 -31.77 -9.73
N LYS A 110 2.21 -31.85 -8.97
CA LYS A 110 2.22 -31.72 -7.50
C LYS A 110 2.71 -30.34 -7.09
N LEU A 111 2.14 -29.84 -5.99
CA LEU A 111 2.64 -28.64 -5.36
C LEU A 111 4.01 -28.93 -4.71
N PRO A 112 5.05 -28.12 -4.95
CA PRO A 112 6.31 -28.25 -4.23
C PRO A 112 6.14 -27.83 -2.76
N GLY A 113 6.97 -28.39 -1.87
CA GLY A 113 7.16 -27.83 -0.53
C GLY A 113 7.97 -26.53 -0.56
N GLU A 114 8.01 -25.81 0.55
CA GLU A 114 8.56 -24.45 0.61
C GLU A 114 10.03 -24.37 0.23
N LYS A 115 10.86 -25.28 0.75
CA LYS A 115 12.29 -25.36 0.37
C LYS A 115 12.48 -25.48 -1.13
N LYS A 116 11.72 -26.37 -1.78
CA LYS A 116 11.81 -26.58 -3.22
C LYS A 116 11.28 -25.36 -3.99
N ALA A 117 10.22 -24.74 -3.49
CA ALA A 117 9.70 -23.51 -4.08
C ALA A 117 10.74 -22.38 -3.99
N PHE A 118 11.34 -22.15 -2.82
CA PHE A 118 12.40 -21.17 -2.64
C PHE A 118 13.60 -21.43 -3.54
N THR A 119 14.11 -22.67 -3.62
CA THR A 119 15.23 -23.02 -4.50
C THR A 119 14.90 -22.74 -5.97
N ALA A 120 13.69 -23.06 -6.42
CA ALA A 120 13.27 -22.78 -7.79
C ALA A 120 13.18 -21.26 -8.07
N VAL A 121 12.62 -20.49 -7.13
CA VAL A 121 12.55 -19.01 -7.22
C VAL A 121 13.95 -18.41 -7.24
N ALA A 122 14.84 -18.86 -6.35
CA ALA A 122 16.24 -18.42 -6.32
C ALA A 122 16.97 -18.76 -7.64
N GLY A 123 16.62 -19.88 -8.26
CA GLY A 123 17.13 -20.31 -9.57
C GLY A 123 16.74 -19.39 -10.73
N LEU A 124 15.74 -18.52 -10.58
CA LEU A 124 15.38 -17.51 -11.60
C LEU A 124 16.41 -16.37 -11.71
N GLY A 125 17.36 -16.30 -10.78
CA GLY A 125 18.37 -15.25 -10.69
C GLY A 125 17.95 -14.09 -9.79
N ILE A 126 18.93 -13.49 -9.12
CA ILE A 126 18.72 -12.41 -8.15
C ILE A 126 18.04 -11.19 -8.77
N ASP A 127 18.37 -10.85 -10.01
CA ASP A 127 17.79 -9.70 -10.72
C ASP A 127 16.29 -9.88 -10.97
N THR A 128 15.90 -11.09 -11.40
CA THR A 128 14.50 -11.45 -11.61
C THR A 128 13.73 -11.40 -10.30
N VAL A 129 14.28 -11.99 -9.24
CA VAL A 129 13.65 -11.99 -7.91
C VAL A 129 13.51 -10.56 -7.38
N GLU A 130 14.54 -9.72 -7.51
CA GLU A 130 14.49 -8.31 -7.12
C GLU A 130 13.37 -7.56 -7.86
N SER A 131 13.30 -7.70 -9.18
CA SER A 131 12.27 -7.06 -10.00
C SER A 131 10.87 -7.47 -9.57
N VAL A 132 10.65 -8.77 -9.32
CA VAL A 132 9.36 -9.28 -8.83
C VAL A 132 9.05 -8.72 -7.44
N LEU A 133 10.01 -8.69 -6.51
CA LEU A 133 9.78 -8.10 -5.18
C LEU A 133 9.42 -6.61 -5.26
N LEU A 134 10.08 -5.84 -6.13
CA LEU A 134 9.75 -4.42 -6.35
C LEU A 134 8.38 -4.23 -6.99
N TYR A 135 7.94 -5.16 -7.83
CA TYR A 135 6.62 -5.14 -8.43
C TYR A 135 5.49 -5.33 -7.41
N HIS A 136 5.79 -5.92 -6.25
CA HIS A 136 4.84 -6.04 -5.14
C HIS A 136 4.78 -4.80 -4.24
N VAL A 137 5.63 -3.79 -4.47
CA VAL A 137 5.74 -2.61 -3.61
C VAL A 137 5.17 -1.38 -4.31
N VAL A 138 4.24 -0.69 -3.65
CA VAL A 138 3.70 0.61 -4.06
C VAL A 138 4.27 1.69 -3.13
N PRO A 139 5.29 2.44 -3.57
CA PRO A 139 5.91 3.47 -2.74
C PRO A 139 5.00 4.70 -2.57
N GLY A 140 5.19 5.45 -1.49
CA GLY A 140 4.60 6.77 -1.27
C GLY A 140 3.18 6.78 -0.70
N ALA A 141 2.44 5.68 -0.74
CA ALA A 141 1.07 5.60 -0.24
C ALA A 141 0.90 4.49 0.80
N ARG A 142 0.31 4.83 1.96
CA ARG A 142 -0.21 3.85 2.93
C ARG A 142 -1.70 3.62 2.68
N ILE A 143 -2.03 2.49 2.07
CA ILE A 143 -3.41 2.13 1.72
C ILE A 143 -3.87 1.06 2.71
N ASN A 144 -4.72 1.44 3.66
CA ASN A 144 -5.34 0.47 4.58
C ASN A 144 -6.51 -0.26 3.91
N GLY A 145 -6.99 -1.35 4.51
CA GLY A 145 -8.04 -2.21 3.96
C GLY A 145 -9.34 -1.45 3.70
N ARG A 146 -9.71 -0.50 4.57
CA ARG A 146 -10.90 0.35 4.37
C ARG A 146 -10.75 1.23 3.13
N THR A 147 -9.57 1.81 2.91
CA THR A 147 -9.28 2.58 1.69
C THR A 147 -9.22 1.66 0.48
N ALA A 148 -8.57 0.51 0.59
CA ALA A 148 -8.42 -0.46 -0.51
C ALA A 148 -9.79 -0.95 -1.01
N LEU A 149 -10.74 -1.25 -0.12
CA LEU A 149 -12.11 -1.65 -0.49
C LEU A 149 -12.92 -0.54 -1.19
N LYS A 150 -12.45 0.72 -1.12
CA LYS A 150 -13.05 1.87 -1.82
C LYS A 150 -12.25 2.29 -3.05
N SER A 151 -11.19 1.57 -3.38
CA SER A 151 -10.23 1.93 -4.45
C SER A 151 -10.45 1.09 -5.70
N ASP A 152 -11.70 0.77 -6.04
CA ASP A 152 -11.99 -0.01 -7.23
C ASP A 152 -11.49 0.68 -8.50
N ASN A 153 -10.93 -0.09 -9.43
CA ASN A 153 -10.25 0.37 -10.64
C ASN A 153 -9.03 1.30 -10.44
N ALA A 154 -8.57 1.50 -9.20
CA ALA A 154 -7.39 2.32 -8.94
C ALA A 154 -6.14 1.69 -9.57
N LYS A 155 -5.37 2.51 -10.31
CA LYS A 155 -4.07 2.12 -10.85
C LYS A 155 -2.97 2.58 -9.90
N LEU A 156 -2.16 1.64 -9.43
CA LEU A 156 -1.06 1.90 -8.50
C LEU A 156 0.26 1.71 -9.24
N LYS A 157 1.15 2.69 -9.14
CA LYS A 157 2.51 2.59 -9.68
C LYS A 157 3.38 1.80 -8.71
N THR A 158 4.00 0.72 -9.19
CA THR A 158 4.89 -0.10 -8.37
C THR A 158 6.31 0.47 -8.34
N ALA A 159 7.15 0.00 -7.43
CA ALA A 159 8.57 0.35 -7.37
C ALA A 159 9.35 -0.20 -8.57
N ALA A 160 8.85 -1.25 -9.23
CA ALA A 160 9.37 -1.74 -10.51
C ALA A 160 8.98 -0.85 -11.71
N GLY A 161 8.15 0.18 -11.51
CA GLY A 161 7.72 1.13 -12.56
C GLY A 161 6.42 0.73 -13.26
N SER A 162 6.19 -0.57 -13.49
CA SER A 162 4.96 -1.09 -14.09
C SER A 162 3.74 -0.95 -13.15
N PRO A 163 2.55 -0.60 -13.65
CA PRO A 163 1.37 -0.43 -12.81
C PRO A 163 0.67 -1.75 -12.49
N ILE A 164 -0.02 -1.78 -11.36
CA ILE A 164 -1.03 -2.80 -11.02
C ILE A 164 -2.39 -2.13 -10.85
N LYS A 165 -3.48 -2.86 -11.09
CA LYS A 165 -4.85 -2.34 -10.93
C LYS A 165 -5.57 -3.05 -9.79
N VAL A 166 -6.18 -2.28 -8.91
CA VAL A 166 -7.04 -2.79 -7.85
C VAL A 166 -8.42 -3.09 -8.44
N ASN A 167 -8.94 -4.29 -8.16
CA ASN A 167 -10.29 -4.70 -8.53
C ASN A 167 -11.03 -5.15 -7.26
N VAL A 168 -12.07 -4.40 -6.90
CA VAL A 168 -12.92 -4.69 -5.74
C VAL A 168 -14.20 -5.35 -6.24
N TYR A 169 -14.50 -6.53 -5.70
CA TYR A 169 -15.63 -7.34 -6.16
C TYR A 169 -16.40 -7.96 -4.98
N GLY A 170 -17.47 -8.71 -5.29
CA GLY A 170 -18.28 -9.38 -4.29
C GLY A 170 -19.03 -8.42 -3.37
N HIS A 171 -19.61 -7.37 -3.95
CA HIS A 171 -20.30 -6.27 -3.25
C HIS A 171 -19.38 -5.47 -2.33
N GLY A 172 -18.17 -5.13 -2.80
CA GLY A 172 -17.27 -4.25 -2.03
C GLY A 172 -16.57 -4.93 -0.85
N ARG A 173 -16.46 -6.27 -0.85
CA ARG A 173 -15.92 -7.04 0.29
C ARG A 173 -14.64 -7.81 -0.03
N LYS A 174 -14.31 -7.99 -1.30
CA LYS A 174 -13.14 -8.75 -1.75
C LYS A 174 -12.27 -7.88 -2.64
N ILE A 175 -10.96 -8.06 -2.55
CA ILE A 175 -9.98 -7.32 -3.36
C ILE A 175 -9.16 -8.34 -4.14
N SER A 176 -9.00 -8.07 -5.43
CA SER A 176 -8.02 -8.72 -6.30
C SER A 176 -7.12 -7.68 -6.92
N ILE A 177 -5.89 -8.07 -7.23
CA ILE A 177 -4.89 -7.25 -7.90
C ILE A 177 -4.72 -7.82 -9.30
N ILE A 178 -4.99 -6.97 -10.29
CA ILE A 178 -4.75 -7.24 -11.69
C ILE A 178 -3.33 -6.75 -11.99
N ASP A 179 -2.48 -7.66 -12.44
CA ASP A 179 -1.11 -7.38 -12.83
C ASP A 179 -0.94 -7.44 -14.36
N LEU A 180 0.28 -7.72 -14.83
CA LEU A 180 0.62 -7.77 -16.25
C LEU A 180 0.74 -9.21 -16.76
N ASP A 181 0.40 -10.22 -15.95
CA ASP A 181 0.22 -11.59 -16.40
C ASP A 181 -1.27 -11.82 -16.68
N PHE A 182 -1.66 -11.60 -17.93
CA PHE A 182 -3.02 -11.82 -18.40
C PHE A 182 -3.34 -13.29 -18.67
N SER A 183 -2.35 -14.17 -18.60
CA SER A 183 -2.49 -15.61 -18.79
C SER A 183 -2.80 -16.38 -17.50
N ASP A 184 -2.62 -15.76 -16.32
CA ASP A 184 -2.95 -16.36 -15.03
C ASP A 184 -4.12 -15.64 -14.34
N ARG A 185 -4.68 -16.30 -13.33
CA ARG A 185 -5.71 -15.71 -12.47
C ARG A 185 -5.07 -14.61 -11.61
N ASN A 186 -5.75 -13.46 -11.54
CA ASN A 186 -5.41 -12.36 -10.63
C ASN A 186 -5.21 -12.80 -9.17
N ALA A 187 -4.22 -12.19 -8.51
CA ALA A 187 -3.97 -12.40 -7.09
C ALA A 187 -5.11 -11.85 -6.24
N ARG A 188 -5.53 -12.57 -5.21
CA ARG A 188 -6.56 -12.13 -4.27
C ARG A 188 -5.93 -11.76 -2.95
N VAL A 189 -6.40 -10.66 -2.37
CA VAL A 189 -6.01 -10.26 -1.02
C VAL A 189 -6.69 -11.19 -0.01
N VAL A 190 -5.88 -11.95 0.72
CA VAL A 190 -6.32 -12.91 1.74
C VAL A 190 -6.09 -12.42 3.15
N ARG A 191 -5.20 -11.44 3.34
CA ARG A 191 -4.93 -10.80 4.63
C ARG A 191 -4.82 -9.29 4.44
N ILE A 192 -5.58 -8.52 5.21
CA ILE A 192 -5.54 -7.06 5.14
C ILE A 192 -4.77 -6.46 6.32
N ASP A 193 -4.20 -5.28 6.11
CA ASP A 193 -3.62 -4.43 7.18
C ASP A 193 -2.51 -5.09 8.00
N ILE A 194 -1.62 -5.85 7.36
CA ILE A 194 -0.36 -6.27 7.98
C ILE A 194 0.44 -5.02 8.32
N ASN A 195 1.04 -4.99 9.51
CA ASN A 195 1.74 -3.81 10.05
C ASN A 195 0.82 -2.59 10.24
N LYS A 196 -0.42 -2.83 10.70
CA LYS A 196 -1.37 -1.76 11.05
C LYS A 196 -0.75 -0.76 12.04
N ASN A 197 -1.09 0.51 11.86
CA ASN A 197 -0.63 1.66 12.65
C ASN A 197 0.81 2.15 12.40
N ASN A 198 1.55 1.57 11.45
CA ASN A 198 2.89 2.07 11.06
C ASN A 198 2.87 2.85 9.74
N ARG A 199 3.95 3.49 9.32
CA ARG A 199 3.99 4.19 8.02
C ARG A 199 3.96 3.21 6.84
N GLN A 200 4.52 2.03 7.03
CA GLN A 200 4.42 0.93 6.07
C GLN A 200 3.21 0.05 6.39
N ILE A 201 2.53 -0.42 5.35
CA ILE A 201 1.44 -1.38 5.46
C ILE A 201 1.58 -2.45 4.40
N ALA A 202 1.02 -3.62 4.65
CA ALA A 202 0.93 -4.63 3.62
C ALA A 202 -0.37 -5.41 3.64
N HIS A 203 -0.67 -6.04 2.51
CA HIS A 203 -1.80 -6.93 2.32
C HIS A 203 -1.28 -8.27 1.80
N GLY A 204 -1.59 -9.36 2.48
CA GLY A 204 -1.22 -10.71 2.05
C GLY A 204 -2.04 -11.12 0.83
N VAL A 205 -1.39 -11.70 -0.18
CA VAL A 205 -2.00 -12.15 -1.43
C VAL A 205 -1.77 -13.65 -1.69
N ASP A 206 -2.73 -14.30 -2.35
CA ASP A 206 -2.70 -15.76 -2.62
C ASP A 206 -1.92 -16.16 -3.89
N ARG A 207 -1.36 -15.19 -4.61
CA ARG A 207 -0.52 -15.39 -5.80
C ARG A 207 0.58 -14.34 -5.86
N VAL A 208 1.71 -14.72 -6.46
CA VAL A 208 2.80 -13.81 -6.79
C VAL A 208 2.35 -12.94 -7.97
N LEU A 209 2.43 -11.62 -7.82
CA LEU A 209 2.22 -10.66 -8.88
C LEU A 209 3.37 -10.75 -9.89
N ARG A 210 3.02 -10.77 -11.17
CA ARG A 210 3.97 -10.99 -12.26
C ARG A 210 3.99 -9.78 -13.20
N PRO A 211 5.17 -9.23 -13.51
CA PRO A 211 5.29 -8.05 -14.37
C PRO A 211 5.19 -8.39 -15.88
N ILE A 212 5.04 -9.67 -16.22
CA ILE A 212 4.96 -10.18 -17.60
C ILE A 212 4.17 -11.49 -17.61
N ASN A 213 3.55 -11.83 -18.74
CA ASN A 213 3.01 -13.16 -19.00
C ASN A 213 4.11 -14.22 -18.88
N LEU A 214 3.85 -15.27 -18.13
CA LEU A 214 4.72 -16.44 -18.06
C LEU A 214 4.24 -17.54 -19.04
N PRO A 215 5.16 -18.34 -19.61
CA PRO A 215 4.85 -19.39 -20.59
C PRO A 215 4.25 -20.68 -20.01
#